data_AF-A0A951ANX0-F1
#
_entry.id   AF-A0A951ANX0-F1
#
_cell.length_a   1.000
_cell.length_b   1.000
_cell.length_c   1.000
_cell.angle_alpha   90.00
_cell.angle_beta   90.00
_cell.angle_gamma   90.00
#
_symmetry.space_group_name_H-M   'P 1'
#
loop_
_entity.id
_entity.type
_entity.pdbx_description
1 polymer ?
#
loop_
_entity_poly.entity_id
_entity_poly.type
_entity_poly.pdbx_seq_one_letter_code
_entity_poly.pdbx_strand_id
1 'polypeptide(L)'
;MTPLELCEPIFTKVCVLNRLGRNQGGLLNYDQLRFEIEQLFAGVRNSADADPSLKAHWQKLELPMTFFVDSMLSESGLAVATTWNQRRLAYDRKELAGDEKFFDLLDETLNDPSDQASQRLVVFYTCIGLGFTGWYSGQPEYLRGKMLDISQRIRTAMEVDRTARVCPETYLNVDTRDLVQPPASRLGGIAIIFAGLCLIVVTVEAYLFHAASLSLTDSLTAIGSQEISK
;
A
#
# COMPACT_ATOMS: atom_id res chain seq x y z
N MET A 1 18.25 18.02 -4.99
CA MET A 1 16.80 18.14 -4.79
C MET A 1 16.11 17.56 -6.01
N THR A 2 15.14 16.67 -5.84
CA THR A 2 14.38 16.06 -6.95
C THR A 2 13.14 16.89 -7.29
N PRO A 3 12.51 16.71 -8.47
CA PRO A 3 11.23 17.36 -8.77
C PRO A 3 10.12 17.00 -7.78
N LEU A 4 10.16 15.79 -7.20
CA LEU A 4 9.23 15.37 -6.16
C LEU A 4 9.42 16.17 -4.87
N GLU A 5 10.66 16.27 -4.37
CA GLU A 5 11.00 17.07 -3.18
C GLU A 5 10.65 18.55 -3.37
N LEU A 6 10.84 19.08 -4.58
CA LEU A 6 10.45 20.44 -4.93
C LEU A 6 8.94 20.68 -4.78
N CYS A 7 8.10 19.70 -5.14
CA CYS A 7 6.64 19.78 -5.04
C CYS A 7 6.07 19.32 -3.68
N GLU A 8 6.88 18.69 -2.83
CA GLU A 8 6.49 18.17 -1.52
C GLU A 8 5.76 19.18 -0.61
N PRO A 9 6.16 20.47 -0.54
CA PRO A 9 5.43 21.46 0.26
C PRO A 9 3.97 21.62 -0.18
N ILE A 10 3.71 21.56 -1.50
CA ILE A 10 2.35 21.64 -2.07
C ILE A 10 1.55 20.39 -1.69
N PHE A 11 2.13 19.19 -1.87
CA PHE A 11 1.48 17.95 -1.50
C PHE A 11 1.12 17.90 -0.03
N THR A 12 2.06 18.24 0.84
CA THR A 12 1.86 18.30 2.29
C THR A 12 0.74 19.26 2.64
N LYS A 13 0.73 20.47 2.06
CA LYS A 13 -0.32 21.46 2.32
C LYS A 13 -1.69 20.94 1.91
N VAL A 14 -1.83 20.35 0.72
CA VAL A 14 -3.09 19.75 0.24
C VAL A 14 -3.56 18.64 1.18
N CYS A 15 -2.66 17.74 1.59
CA CYS A 15 -2.98 16.67 2.54
C CYS A 15 -3.49 17.19 3.89
N VAL A 16 -2.86 18.24 4.43
CA VAL A 16 -3.30 18.92 5.67
C VAL A 16 -4.69 19.51 5.47
N LEU A 17 -4.93 20.22 4.38
CA LEU A 17 -6.22 20.85 4.07
C LEU A 17 -7.34 19.80 3.90
N ASN A 18 -7.07 18.70 3.21
CA ASN A 18 -8.02 17.60 3.06
C ASN A 18 -8.34 16.92 4.40
N ARG A 19 -7.35 16.78 5.29
CA ARG A 19 -7.59 16.29 6.65
C ARG A 19 -8.46 17.26 7.46
N LEU A 20 -8.23 18.57 7.34
CA LEU A 20 -9.05 19.59 8.01
C LEU A 20 -10.51 19.58 7.51
N GLY A 21 -10.72 19.43 6.20
CA GLY A 21 -12.06 19.34 5.60
C GLY A 21 -12.85 18.13 6.11
N ARG A 22 -12.20 16.97 6.30
CA ARG A 22 -12.87 15.77 6.84
C ARG A 22 -13.31 15.90 8.30
N ASN A 23 -12.61 16.71 9.10
CA ASN A 23 -12.87 16.88 10.52
C ASN A 23 -13.82 18.05 10.85
N GLN A 24 -14.53 18.61 9.85
CA GLN A 24 -15.54 19.68 9.98
C GLN A 24 -15.04 20.98 10.66
N GLY A 25 -13.71 21.18 10.80
CA GLY A 25 -13.13 22.20 11.67
C GLY A 25 -12.45 23.39 10.99
N GLY A 26 -12.45 23.48 9.66
CA GLY A 26 -11.70 24.51 8.94
C GLY A 26 -12.57 25.69 8.49
N LEU A 27 -12.93 26.62 9.39
CA LEU A 27 -13.37 27.96 8.98
C LEU A 27 -12.14 28.74 8.48
N LEU A 28 -11.73 28.45 7.26
CA LEU A 28 -10.67 29.18 6.58
C LEU A 28 -11.29 30.33 5.79
N ASN A 29 -10.67 31.50 5.84
CA ASN A 29 -11.00 32.58 4.94
C ASN A 29 -10.45 32.26 3.54
N TYR A 30 -11.27 32.41 2.50
CA TYR A 30 -10.88 32.12 1.11
C TYR A 30 -9.66 32.94 0.67
N ASP A 31 -9.66 34.26 0.91
CA ASP A 31 -8.58 35.15 0.47
C ASP A 31 -7.25 34.80 1.16
N GLN A 32 -7.31 34.45 2.45
CA GLN A 32 -6.13 34.01 3.20
C GLN A 32 -5.59 32.68 2.66
N LEU A 33 -6.46 31.70 2.44
CA LEU A 33 -6.06 30.40 1.88
C LEU A 33 -5.48 30.57 0.48
N ARG A 34 -6.12 31.42 -0.33
CA ARG A 34 -5.71 31.70 -1.71
C ARG A 34 -4.31 32.31 -1.73
N PHE A 35 -4.08 33.34 -0.94
CA PHE A 35 -2.77 33.96 -0.79
C PHE A 35 -1.71 32.96 -0.31
N GLU A 36 -2.05 32.11 0.66
CA GLU A 36 -1.13 31.09 1.17
C GLU A 36 -0.70 30.09 0.08
N ILE A 37 -1.65 29.61 -0.73
CA ILE A 37 -1.35 28.72 -1.85
C ILE A 37 -0.50 29.44 -2.92
N GLU A 38 -0.82 30.69 -3.26
CA GLU A 38 -0.02 31.47 -4.21
C GLU A 38 1.41 31.69 -3.72
N GLN A 39 1.59 31.99 -2.42
CA GLN A 39 2.92 32.08 -1.81
C GLN A 39 3.67 30.75 -1.85
N LEU A 40 2.97 29.63 -1.71
CA LEU A 40 3.57 28.30 -1.82
C LEU A 40 4.09 28.04 -3.23
N PHE A 41 3.30 28.33 -4.27
CA PHE A 41 3.74 28.22 -5.66
C PHE A 41 4.89 29.18 -5.97
N ALA A 42 4.86 30.41 -5.45
CA ALA A 42 5.95 31.36 -5.60
C ALA A 42 7.24 30.86 -4.92
N GLY A 43 7.14 30.29 -3.71
CA GLY A 43 8.27 29.69 -2.99
C GLY A 43 8.89 28.51 -3.75
N VAL A 44 8.06 27.64 -4.32
CA VAL A 44 8.51 26.52 -5.16
C VAL A 44 9.18 27.05 -6.43
N ARG A 45 8.59 28.04 -7.11
CA ARG A 45 9.21 28.67 -8.29
C ARG A 45 10.58 29.27 -7.96
N ASN A 46 10.69 30.04 -6.88
CA ASN A 46 11.95 30.65 -6.46
C ASN A 46 13.02 29.59 -6.14
N SER A 47 12.61 28.48 -5.52
CA SER A 47 13.51 27.35 -5.25
C SER A 47 13.95 26.65 -6.53
N ALA A 48 13.06 26.53 -7.52
CA ALA A 48 13.39 25.97 -8.82
C ALA A 48 14.31 26.89 -9.63
N ASP A 49 14.14 28.22 -9.53
CA ASP A 49 14.97 29.20 -10.25
C ASP A 49 16.44 29.21 -9.79
N ALA A 50 16.74 28.68 -8.61
CA ALA A 50 18.11 28.51 -8.11
C ALA A 50 18.90 27.41 -8.85
N ASP A 51 18.22 26.48 -9.52
CA ASP A 51 18.83 25.37 -10.27
C ASP A 51 18.21 25.26 -11.68
N PRO A 52 18.98 25.50 -12.76
CA PRO A 52 18.49 25.41 -14.14
C PRO A 52 17.78 24.10 -14.49
N SER A 53 18.21 22.98 -13.92
CA SER A 53 17.58 21.67 -14.14
C SER A 53 16.18 21.65 -13.55
N LEU A 54 16.04 22.08 -12.29
CA LEU A 54 14.76 22.12 -11.59
C LEU A 54 13.80 23.16 -12.18
N LYS A 55 14.33 24.28 -12.66
CA LYS A 55 13.55 25.28 -13.40
C LYS A 55 12.86 24.66 -14.61
N ALA A 56 13.56 23.84 -15.40
CA ALA A 56 12.99 23.16 -16.56
C ALA A 56 11.89 22.15 -16.16
N HIS A 57 12.07 21.44 -15.04
CA HIS A 57 11.01 20.58 -14.49
C HIS A 57 9.79 21.38 -14.06
N TRP A 58 9.98 22.45 -13.29
CA TRP A 58 8.88 23.27 -12.77
C TRP A 58 8.08 23.94 -13.89
N GLN A 59 8.72 24.40 -14.97
CA GLN A 59 8.01 24.96 -16.13
C GLN A 59 6.98 23.99 -16.72
N LYS A 60 7.26 22.69 -16.71
CA LYS A 60 6.34 21.65 -17.20
C LYS A 60 5.36 21.15 -16.12
N LEU A 61 5.73 21.24 -14.85
CA LEU A 61 4.94 20.74 -13.71
C LEU A 61 3.99 21.79 -13.11
N GLU A 62 4.28 23.07 -13.27
CA GLU A 62 3.52 24.14 -12.61
C GLU A 62 2.02 24.08 -12.96
N LEU A 63 1.71 23.84 -14.24
CA LEU A 63 0.32 23.79 -14.70
C LEU A 63 -0.40 22.52 -14.18
N PRO A 64 0.14 21.29 -14.33
CA PRO A 64 -0.41 20.11 -13.69
C PRO A 64 -0.62 20.25 -12.17
N MET A 65 0.34 20.86 -11.47
CA MET A 65 0.23 21.09 -10.03
C MET A 65 -0.88 22.09 -9.68
N THR A 66 -1.11 23.09 -10.54
CA THR A 66 -2.22 24.03 -10.39
C THR A 66 -3.56 23.31 -10.48
N PHE A 67 -3.74 22.46 -11.50
CA PHE A 67 -4.96 21.65 -11.67
C PHE A 67 -5.18 20.69 -10.51
N PHE A 68 -4.10 20.03 -10.06
CA PHE A 68 -4.13 19.18 -8.88
C PHE A 68 -4.68 19.93 -7.65
N VAL A 69 -4.10 21.08 -7.30
CA VAL A 69 -4.54 21.86 -6.14
C VAL A 69 -5.98 22.33 -6.31
N ASP A 70 -6.36 22.80 -7.50
CA ASP A 70 -7.71 23.26 -7.78
C ASP A 70 -8.78 22.17 -7.59
N SER A 71 -8.57 20.98 -8.18
CA SER A 71 -9.47 19.84 -8.01
C SER A 71 -9.53 19.43 -6.54
N MET A 72 -8.37 19.20 -5.90
CA MET A 72 -8.33 18.72 -4.51
C MET A 72 -9.02 19.69 -3.54
N LEU A 73 -8.89 21.00 -3.71
CA LEU A 73 -9.56 21.98 -2.84
C LEU A 73 -11.05 22.13 -3.18
N SER A 74 -11.42 22.10 -4.45
CA SER A 74 -12.82 22.20 -4.88
C SER A 74 -13.67 20.98 -4.46
N GLU A 75 -13.04 19.81 -4.37
CA GLU A 75 -13.66 18.55 -3.95
C GLU A 75 -13.48 18.26 -2.45
N SER A 76 -12.77 19.14 -1.73
CA SER A 76 -12.55 19.00 -0.29
C SER A 76 -13.81 19.29 0.52
N GLY A 77 -13.83 18.79 1.76
CA GLY A 77 -14.88 19.12 2.74
C GLY A 77 -14.72 20.51 3.40
N LEU A 78 -13.91 21.41 2.85
CA LEU A 78 -13.68 22.75 3.43
C LEU A 78 -14.86 23.68 3.14
N ALA A 79 -15.13 24.62 4.06
CA ALA A 79 -16.18 25.63 3.88
C ALA A 79 -15.97 26.51 2.62
N VAL A 80 -14.71 26.66 2.18
CA VAL A 80 -14.33 27.45 1.01
C VAL A 80 -14.34 26.68 -0.30
N ALA A 81 -14.61 25.37 -0.30
CA ALA A 81 -14.49 24.51 -1.48
C ALA A 81 -15.35 25.01 -2.66
N THR A 82 -16.60 25.40 -2.40
CA THR A 82 -17.50 25.96 -3.42
C THR A 82 -16.98 27.28 -3.99
N THR A 83 -16.50 28.18 -3.13
CA THR A 83 -15.91 29.46 -3.55
C THR A 83 -14.63 29.25 -4.35
N TRP A 84 -13.81 28.27 -3.95
CA TRP A 84 -12.62 27.87 -4.69
C TRP A 84 -12.97 27.36 -6.09
N ASN A 85 -14.00 26.54 -6.21
CA ASN A 85 -14.44 26.02 -7.51
C ASN A 85 -14.86 27.11 -8.51
N GLN A 86 -15.41 28.23 -8.01
CA GLN A 86 -15.79 29.39 -8.81
C GLN A 86 -14.61 30.29 -9.16
N ARG A 87 -13.49 30.19 -8.43
CA ARG A 87 -12.31 31.05 -8.55
C ARG A 87 -11.03 30.21 -8.45
N ARG A 88 -10.94 29.20 -9.31
CA ARG A 88 -9.79 28.30 -9.45
C ARG A 88 -8.54 29.07 -9.88
N LEU A 89 -7.36 28.64 -9.46
CA LEU A 89 -6.06 29.21 -9.88
C LEU A 89 -5.88 29.12 -11.40
N ALA A 90 -6.38 28.04 -12.00
CA ALA A 90 -6.34 27.80 -13.44
C ALA A 90 -7.03 28.91 -14.27
N TYR A 91 -8.05 29.56 -13.72
CA TYR A 91 -8.82 30.59 -14.44
C TYR A 91 -7.98 31.84 -14.74
N ASP A 92 -7.03 32.19 -13.88
CA ASP A 92 -6.11 33.30 -14.12
C ASP A 92 -5.17 33.03 -15.31
N ARG A 93 -4.97 31.75 -15.62
CA ARG A 93 -4.19 31.29 -16.78
C ARG A 93 -5.04 31.06 -18.02
N LYS A 94 -6.35 31.38 -17.96
CA LYS A 94 -7.34 31.11 -19.01
C LYS A 94 -7.52 29.62 -19.32
N GLU A 95 -7.23 28.76 -18.34
CA GLU A 95 -7.37 27.31 -18.45
C GLU A 95 -8.66 26.87 -17.77
N LEU A 96 -9.71 26.65 -18.57
CA LEU A 96 -11.04 26.24 -18.06
C LEU A 96 -11.20 24.72 -18.03
N ALA A 97 -10.44 23.99 -18.85
CA ALA A 97 -10.46 22.53 -18.96
C ALA A 97 -9.25 21.89 -18.26
N GLY A 98 -9.04 22.24 -16.97
CA GLY A 98 -7.85 21.80 -16.24
C GLY A 98 -7.76 20.28 -16.08
N ASP A 99 -8.90 19.61 -15.92
CA ASP A 99 -8.94 18.19 -15.58
C ASP A 99 -8.61 17.27 -16.77
N GLU A 100 -9.01 17.64 -17.99
CA GLU A 100 -8.63 16.94 -19.23
C GLU A 100 -7.17 17.22 -19.58
N LYS A 101 -6.78 18.50 -19.53
CA LYS A 101 -5.42 18.94 -19.87
C LYS A 101 -4.36 18.36 -18.95
N PHE A 102 -4.69 18.07 -17.69
CA PHE A 102 -3.79 17.34 -16.80
C PHE A 102 -3.36 15.99 -17.41
N PHE A 103 -4.33 15.23 -17.94
CA PHE A 103 -4.07 13.91 -18.52
C PHE A 103 -3.41 14.02 -19.90
N ASP A 104 -3.69 15.06 -20.68
CA ASP A 104 -2.95 15.34 -21.92
C ASP A 104 -1.45 15.57 -21.64
N LEU A 105 -1.14 16.37 -20.61
CA LEU A 105 0.24 16.64 -20.20
C LEU A 105 0.93 15.40 -19.60
N LEU A 106 0.17 14.55 -18.91
CA LEU A 106 0.65 13.25 -18.46
C LEU A 106 1.00 12.37 -19.66
N ASP A 107 0.14 12.28 -20.65
CA ASP A 107 0.34 11.45 -21.83
C ASP A 107 1.50 11.96 -22.69
N GLU A 108 1.64 13.29 -22.85
CA GLU A 108 2.83 13.90 -23.43
C GLU A 108 4.10 13.48 -22.67
N THR A 109 4.06 13.51 -21.33
CA THR A 109 5.20 13.13 -20.50
C THR A 109 5.50 11.63 -20.56
N LEU A 110 4.48 10.77 -20.67
CA LEU A 110 4.65 9.32 -20.85
C LEU A 110 5.31 8.98 -22.20
N ASN A 111 4.98 9.76 -23.24
CA ASN A 111 5.54 9.59 -24.58
C ASN A 111 6.98 10.13 -24.71
N ASP A 112 7.46 10.93 -23.75
CA ASP A 112 8.83 11.44 -23.70
C ASP A 112 9.79 10.37 -23.12
N PRO A 113 10.73 9.83 -23.92
CA PRO A 113 11.62 8.76 -23.48
C PRO A 113 12.77 9.25 -22.59
N SER A 114 12.86 10.55 -22.29
CA SER A 114 13.93 11.10 -21.46
C SER A 114 13.81 10.72 -19.97
N ASP A 115 14.94 10.63 -19.28
CA ASP A 115 14.96 10.42 -17.82
C ASP A 115 14.36 11.59 -17.06
N GLN A 116 14.43 12.80 -17.62
CA GLN A 116 13.77 13.98 -17.05
C GLN A 116 12.24 13.82 -17.04
N ALA A 117 11.66 13.18 -18.06
CA ALA A 117 10.25 12.85 -18.07
C ALA A 117 9.91 11.84 -16.99
N SER A 118 10.71 10.79 -16.83
CA SER A 118 10.55 9.80 -15.75
C SER A 118 10.51 10.45 -14.36
N GLN A 119 11.35 11.45 -14.10
CA GLN A 119 11.30 12.20 -12.84
C GLN A 119 10.01 13.02 -12.67
N ARG A 120 9.49 13.64 -13.75
CA ARG A 120 8.20 14.35 -13.72
C ARG A 120 7.04 13.37 -13.51
N LEU A 121 7.10 12.18 -14.09
CA LEU A 121 6.07 11.14 -13.93
C LEU A 121 5.91 10.71 -12.47
N VAL A 122 6.96 10.77 -11.64
CA VAL A 122 6.84 10.55 -10.19
C VAL A 122 5.89 11.58 -9.54
N VAL A 123 5.93 12.83 -9.98
CA VAL A 123 5.03 13.89 -9.48
C VAL A 123 3.60 13.62 -9.92
N PHE A 124 3.36 13.28 -11.19
CA PHE A 124 2.04 12.88 -11.68
C PHE A 124 1.48 11.66 -10.95
N TYR A 125 2.31 10.64 -10.73
CA TYR A 125 1.94 9.43 -9.98
C TYR A 125 1.51 9.80 -8.55
N THR A 126 2.24 10.69 -7.88
CA THR A 126 1.89 11.21 -6.56
C THR A 126 0.55 11.96 -6.59
N CYS A 127 0.31 12.84 -7.58
CA CYS A 127 -0.98 13.55 -7.71
C CYS A 127 -2.16 12.57 -7.76
N ILE A 128 -2.09 11.55 -8.64
CA ILE A 128 -3.15 10.54 -8.78
C ILE A 128 -3.26 9.70 -7.49
N GLY A 129 -2.12 9.29 -6.92
CA GLY A 129 -2.08 8.52 -5.67
C GLY A 129 -2.65 9.26 -4.45
N LEU A 130 -2.60 10.59 -4.44
CA LEU A 130 -3.22 11.44 -3.41
C LEU A 130 -4.73 11.66 -3.61
N GLY A 131 -5.29 11.13 -4.70
CA GLY A 131 -6.74 11.14 -4.95
C GLY A 131 -7.19 12.06 -6.07
N PHE A 132 -6.27 12.62 -6.88
CA PHE A 132 -6.67 13.37 -8.06
C PHE A 132 -7.31 12.45 -9.10
N THR A 133 -8.58 12.72 -9.43
CA THR A 133 -9.33 11.93 -10.41
C THR A 133 -9.59 12.69 -11.72
N GLY A 134 -9.73 14.02 -11.64
CA GLY A 134 -9.97 14.89 -12.78
C GLY A 134 -11.11 14.38 -13.68
N TRP A 135 -10.87 14.37 -15.00
CA TRP A 135 -11.84 13.96 -16.02
C TRP A 135 -12.33 12.52 -15.87
N TYR A 136 -11.54 11.65 -15.23
CA TYR A 136 -11.88 10.24 -15.01
C TYR A 136 -12.58 9.99 -13.67
N SER A 137 -13.19 11.02 -13.06
CA SER A 137 -14.03 10.83 -11.88
C SER A 137 -15.13 9.79 -12.15
N GLY A 138 -15.28 8.81 -11.25
CA GLY A 138 -16.18 7.67 -11.43
C GLY A 138 -15.66 6.55 -12.33
N GLN A 139 -14.45 6.66 -12.89
CA GLN A 139 -13.83 5.65 -13.77
C GLN A 139 -12.49 5.13 -13.20
N PRO A 140 -12.51 4.40 -12.06
CA PRO A 140 -11.29 4.01 -11.36
C PRO A 140 -10.38 3.06 -12.16
N GLU A 141 -10.93 2.28 -13.10
CA GLU A 141 -10.14 1.36 -13.92
C GLU A 141 -9.21 2.09 -14.89
N TYR A 142 -9.65 3.23 -15.46
CA TYR A 142 -8.79 4.06 -16.30
C TYR A 142 -7.64 4.69 -15.50
N LEU A 143 -7.93 5.19 -14.30
CA LEU A 143 -6.91 5.75 -13.40
C LEU A 143 -5.89 4.67 -13.00
N ARG A 144 -6.34 3.45 -12.68
CA ARG A 144 -5.45 2.32 -12.39
C ARG A 144 -4.58 1.96 -13.60
N GLY A 145 -5.13 1.95 -14.80
CA GLY A 145 -4.39 1.75 -16.04
C GLY A 145 -3.26 2.78 -16.19
N LYS A 146 -3.58 4.08 -16.08
CA LYS A 146 -2.59 5.16 -16.14
C LYS A 146 -1.53 5.05 -15.05
N MET A 147 -1.92 4.73 -13.81
CA MET A 147 -0.96 4.50 -12.73
C MET A 147 -0.03 3.32 -13.02
N LEU A 148 -0.55 2.24 -13.62
CA LEU A 148 0.27 1.09 -14.02
C LEU A 148 1.29 1.50 -15.10
N ASP A 149 0.86 2.22 -16.14
CA ASP A 149 1.74 2.71 -17.21
C ASP A 149 2.87 3.59 -16.65
N ILE A 150 2.54 4.51 -15.75
CA ILE A 150 3.53 5.34 -15.05
C ILE A 150 4.47 4.45 -14.24
N SER A 151 3.94 3.53 -13.42
CA SER A 151 4.74 2.69 -12.52
C SER A 151 5.75 1.81 -13.26
N GLN A 152 5.43 1.36 -14.47
CA GLN A 152 6.36 0.62 -15.32
C GLN A 152 7.53 1.49 -15.75
N ARG A 153 7.27 2.78 -16.02
CA ARG A 153 8.27 3.76 -16.43
C ARG A 153 9.17 4.21 -15.28
N ILE A 154 8.62 4.40 -14.09
CA ILE A 154 9.35 4.92 -12.92
C ILE A 154 9.88 3.86 -11.97
N ARG A 155 9.79 2.57 -12.33
CA ARG A 155 10.16 1.43 -11.47
C ARG A 155 11.55 1.58 -10.83
N THR A 156 12.54 2.05 -11.59
CA THR A 156 13.91 2.27 -11.12
C THR A 156 14.04 3.46 -10.16
N ALA A 157 13.22 4.49 -10.33
CA ALA A 157 13.17 5.64 -9.40
C ALA A 157 12.41 5.31 -8.11
N MET A 158 11.52 4.32 -8.15
CA MET A 158 10.76 3.79 -7.01
C MET A 158 11.47 2.61 -6.31
N GLU A 159 12.78 2.43 -6.47
CA GLU A 159 13.52 1.46 -5.66
C GLU A 159 13.42 1.86 -4.19
N VAL A 160 12.37 1.32 -3.53
CA VAL A 160 12.17 1.36 -2.11
C VAL A 160 13.39 0.70 -1.51
N ASP A 161 14.20 1.46 -0.78
CA ASP A 161 15.13 0.88 0.17
C ASP A 161 14.30 0.08 1.18
N ARG A 162 14.11 -1.21 0.89
CA ARG A 162 13.36 -2.14 1.75
C ARG A 162 14.03 -2.32 3.11
N THR A 163 15.23 -1.77 3.29
CA THR A 163 15.98 -1.77 4.54
C THR A 163 15.91 -0.43 5.28
N ALA A 164 15.36 0.62 4.65
CA ALA A 164 15.16 1.91 5.29
C ALA A 164 14.10 1.80 6.40
N ARG A 165 14.54 1.98 7.65
CA ARG A 165 13.65 2.13 8.81
C ARG A 165 12.87 3.44 8.67
N VAL A 166 11.55 3.39 8.83
CA VAL A 166 10.64 4.55 8.69
C VAL A 166 11.08 5.72 9.58
N CYS A 167 11.23 5.49 10.89
CA CYS A 167 11.92 6.36 11.85
C CYS A 167 12.58 5.48 12.93
N PRO A 168 13.78 5.80 13.45
CA PRO A 168 14.43 5.03 14.52
C PRO A 168 13.53 4.80 15.74
N GLU A 169 12.72 5.81 16.09
CA GLU A 169 11.79 5.85 17.22
C GLU A 169 10.64 4.85 17.08
N THR A 170 10.24 4.51 15.84
CA THR A 170 9.17 3.53 15.58
C THR A 170 9.58 2.11 15.93
N TYR A 171 10.88 1.82 16.01
CA TYR A 171 11.42 0.50 16.35
C TYR A 171 12.01 0.45 17.76
N LEU A 172 12.02 1.58 18.47
CA LEU A 172 12.39 1.65 19.87
C LEU A 172 11.23 1.14 20.72
N ASN A 173 11.49 0.15 21.58
CA ASN A 173 10.51 -0.49 22.45
C ASN A 173 9.38 -1.27 21.75
N VAL A 174 9.54 -1.62 20.47
CA VAL A 174 8.62 -2.56 19.82
C VAL A 174 8.90 -3.95 20.33
N ASP A 175 7.84 -4.65 20.73
CA ASP A 175 7.89 -6.04 21.14
C ASP A 175 8.33 -6.92 19.95
N THR A 176 9.60 -7.31 19.92
CA THR A 176 10.17 -8.15 18.86
C THR A 176 9.88 -9.64 19.04
N ARG A 177 9.01 -10.00 19.99
CA ARG A 177 8.62 -11.39 20.18
C ARG A 177 7.84 -11.87 18.96
N ASP A 178 8.12 -13.10 18.55
CA ASP A 178 7.34 -13.77 17.52
C ASP A 178 5.93 -14.03 18.08
N LEU A 179 4.98 -13.18 17.68
CA LEU A 179 3.57 -13.29 18.09
C LEU A 179 2.87 -14.50 17.45
N VAL A 180 3.51 -15.14 16.48
CA VAL A 180 3.06 -16.43 15.93
C VAL A 180 3.59 -17.51 16.86
N GLN A 181 2.73 -18.01 17.76
CA GLN A 181 3.08 -19.19 18.55
C GLN A 181 3.45 -20.34 17.61
N PRO A 182 4.64 -20.95 17.72
CA PRO A 182 4.99 -22.07 16.88
C PRO A 182 3.99 -23.21 17.12
N PRO A 183 3.39 -23.81 16.07
CA PRO A 183 2.41 -24.89 16.20
C PRO A 183 2.98 -26.15 16.90
N ALA A 184 4.30 -26.19 17.08
CA ALA A 184 5.04 -27.25 17.77
C ALA A 184 4.56 -27.52 19.21
N SER A 185 4.09 -26.51 19.94
CA SER A 185 3.62 -26.72 21.32
C SER A 185 2.34 -27.57 21.40
N ARG A 186 1.49 -27.55 20.35
CA ARG A 186 0.30 -28.40 20.26
C ARG A 186 0.60 -29.79 19.68
N LEU A 187 1.64 -29.91 18.84
CA LEU A 187 2.07 -31.17 18.25
C LEU A 187 2.63 -32.15 19.31
N GLY A 188 3.29 -31.65 20.35
CA GLY A 188 3.81 -32.49 21.43
C GLY A 188 2.73 -33.29 22.17
N GLY A 189 1.59 -32.65 22.48
CA GLY A 189 0.46 -33.34 23.13
C GLY A 189 -0.17 -34.42 22.24
N ILE A 190 -0.30 -34.15 20.94
CA ILE A 190 -0.84 -35.11 19.97
C ILE A 190 0.08 -36.33 19.82
N ALA A 191 1.40 -36.12 19.80
CA ALA A 191 2.37 -37.21 19.70
C ALA A 191 2.32 -38.17 20.90
N ILE A 192 2.13 -37.64 22.12
CA ILE A 192 2.00 -38.45 23.34
C ILE A 192 0.73 -39.31 23.29
N ILE A 193 -0.40 -38.73 22.89
CA ILE A 193 -1.67 -39.46 22.76
C ILE A 193 -1.54 -40.58 21.72
N PHE A 194 -0.91 -40.29 20.57
CA PHE A 194 -0.68 -41.27 19.52
C PHE A 194 0.22 -42.42 19.98
N ALA A 195 1.32 -42.12 20.68
CA ALA A 195 2.20 -43.13 21.24
C ALA A 195 1.48 -44.03 22.26
N GLY A 196 0.63 -43.44 23.11
CA GLY A 196 -0.20 -44.18 24.05
C GLY A 196 -1.18 -45.13 23.36
N LEU A 197 -1.85 -44.66 22.28
CA LEU A 197 -2.74 -45.48 21.47
C LEU A 197 -2.00 -46.67 20.84
N CYS A 198 -0.84 -46.44 20.23
CA CYS A 198 -0.01 -47.51 19.65
C CYS A 198 0.39 -48.55 20.71
N LEU A 199 0.76 -48.12 21.91
CA LEU A 199 1.15 -49.03 22.98
C LEU A 199 -0.02 -49.91 23.43
N ILE A 200 -1.23 -49.36 23.53
CA ILE A 200 -2.45 -50.11 23.85
C ILE A 200 -2.74 -51.16 22.76
N VAL A 201 -2.63 -50.79 21.48
CA VAL A 201 -2.86 -51.73 20.38
C VAL A 201 -1.86 -52.90 20.46
N VAL A 202 -0.57 -52.60 20.67
CA VAL A 202 0.48 -53.63 20.79
C VAL A 202 0.25 -54.55 21.99
N THR A 203 -0.17 -54.02 23.15
CA THR A 203 -0.41 -54.86 24.32
C THR A 203 -1.65 -55.74 24.16
N VAL A 204 -2.70 -55.24 23.53
CA VAL A 204 -3.90 -56.03 23.22
C VAL A 204 -3.57 -57.15 22.23
N GLU A 205 -2.86 -56.83 21.13
CA GLU A 205 -2.42 -57.84 20.15
C GLU A 205 -1.52 -58.91 20.79
N ALA A 206 -0.55 -58.51 21.61
CA ALA A 206 0.32 -59.46 22.31
C ALA A 206 -0.47 -60.38 23.27
N TYR A 207 -1.46 -59.81 23.99
CA TYR A 207 -2.31 -60.59 24.88
C TYR A 207 -3.20 -61.57 24.10
N LEU A 208 -3.85 -61.11 23.04
CA LEU A 208 -4.68 -61.96 22.17
C LEU A 208 -3.86 -63.08 21.52
N PHE A 209 -2.66 -62.78 21.05
CA PHE A 209 -1.76 -63.78 20.49
C PHE A 209 -1.36 -64.84 21.51
N HIS A 210 -1.06 -64.43 22.75
CA HIS A 210 -0.72 -65.37 23.81
C HIS A 210 -1.92 -66.23 24.23
N ALA A 211 -3.10 -65.62 24.34
CA ALA A 211 -4.33 -66.35 24.66
C ALA A 211 -4.71 -67.36 23.57
N ALA A 212 -4.60 -66.95 22.30
CA ALA A 212 -4.83 -67.82 21.15
C ALA A 212 -3.81 -68.97 21.09
N SER A 213 -2.53 -68.71 21.38
CA SER A 213 -1.47 -69.72 21.40
C SER A 213 -1.69 -70.77 22.49
N LEU A 214 -2.15 -70.35 23.69
CA LEU A 214 -2.52 -71.26 24.77
C LEU A 214 -3.73 -72.12 24.36
N SER A 215 -4.79 -71.49 23.84
CA SER A 215 -5.99 -72.20 23.38
C SER A 215 -5.68 -73.21 22.26
N LEU A 216 -4.75 -72.89 21.35
CA LEU A 216 -4.30 -73.80 20.31
C LEU A 216 -3.51 -74.98 20.88
N THR A 217 -2.65 -74.75 21.87
CA THR A 217 -1.86 -75.79 22.54
C THR A 217 -2.77 -76.74 23.34
N ASP A 218 -3.77 -76.19 24.03
CA ASP A 218 -4.79 -76.97 24.75
C ASP A 218 -5.63 -77.81 23.77
N SER A 219 -5.99 -77.24 22.62
CA SER A 219 -6.74 -77.97 21.58
C SER A 219 -5.91 -79.10 20.94
N LEU A 220 -4.62 -78.86 20.68
CA LEU A 220 -3.72 -79.88 20.12
C LEU A 220 -3.43 -81.01 21.11
N THR A 221 -3.25 -80.71 22.40
CA THR A 221 -3.07 -81.73 23.44
C THR A 221 -4.34 -82.54 23.68
N ALA A 222 -5.52 -81.91 23.61
CA ALA A 222 -6.80 -82.61 23.67
C ALA A 222 -6.94 -83.62 22.51
N ILE A 223 -6.64 -83.23 21.27
CA ILE A 223 -6.71 -84.14 20.11
C ILE A 223 -5.67 -85.27 20.22
N GLY A 224 -4.42 -84.96 20.60
CA GLY A 224 -3.37 -85.96 20.78
C GLY A 224 -3.71 -87.01 21.85
N SER A 225 -4.35 -86.60 22.95
CA SER A 225 -4.83 -87.54 23.97
C SER A 225 -6.01 -88.41 23.50
N GLN A 226 -6.81 -87.92 22.55
CA GLN A 226 -7.92 -88.65 21.96
C GLN A 226 -7.48 -89.72 20.95
N GLU A 227 -6.39 -89.49 20.21
CA GLU A 227 -5.80 -90.50 19.30
C GLU A 227 -5.11 -91.64 20.05
N ILE A 228 -4.56 -91.41 21.24
CA ILE A 228 -3.88 -92.44 22.05
C ILE A 228 -4.90 -93.38 22.75
N SER A 229 -6.18 -92.99 22.83
CA SER A 229 -7.25 -93.76 23.48
C SER A 229 -8.09 -94.62 22.52
N LYS A 230 -7.72 -94.71 21.24
CA LYS A 230 -8.31 -95.63 20.24
C LYS A 230 -7.32 -96.72 19.88
#